data_AF-A0A1G1XRP4-F1
#
_entry.id   AF-A0A1G1XRP4-F1
#
_cell.length_a   1.000
_cell.length_b   1.000
_cell.length_c   1.000
_cell.angle_alpha   90.00
_cell.angle_beta   90.00
_cell.angle_gamma   90.00
#
_symmetry.space_group_name_H-M   'P 1'
#
loop_
_entity.id
_entity.type
_entity.pdbx_description
1 polymer ?
#
loop_
_entity_poly.entity_id
_entity_poly.type
_entity_poly.pdbx_seq_one_letter_code
_entity_poly.pdbx_strand_id
1 'polypeptide(L)'
;MVLKIEPIYKALKSIKKKKKSRVILFSAGGKTLTQKDLQRLKKYDQLILICGRYEGVDNRVAEHLVDEEISIGSYVLTGGEIPVMVLVDGITRLLPGVLGNLESPKDESFSKETPMGQAELEYPQYTKPEKFKSWKVPEVLLSGNHGKIKEWREKQKKAIRN
;
A
#
# COMPACT_ATOMS: atom_id res chain seq x y z
N MET A 1 21.57 0.10 19.80
CA MET A 1 21.96 1.52 19.57
C MET A 1 20.74 2.31 19.16
N VAL A 2 20.68 3.61 19.46
CA VAL A 2 19.57 4.51 19.05
C VAL A 2 20.14 5.64 18.19
N LEU A 3 19.50 5.94 17.05
CA LEU A 3 19.93 7.04 16.20
C LEU A 3 19.72 8.38 16.91
N LYS A 4 20.79 9.16 17.03
CA LYS A 4 20.77 10.49 17.65
C LYS A 4 19.83 11.43 16.87
N ILE A 5 19.13 12.29 17.60
CA ILE A 5 18.26 13.31 17.00
C ILE A 5 19.03 14.33 16.13
N GLU A 6 20.23 14.74 16.54
CA GLU A 6 20.95 15.84 15.90
C GLU A 6 21.28 15.58 14.40
N PRO A 7 21.85 14.43 14.00
CA PRO A 7 22.04 14.12 12.57
C PRO A 7 20.74 14.13 11.77
N ILE A 8 19.65 13.60 12.33
CA ILE A 8 18.33 13.56 11.67
C ILE A 8 17.79 14.98 11.49
N TYR A 9 17.87 15.80 12.54
CA TYR A 9 17.47 17.22 12.48
C TYR A 9 18.26 17.99 11.42
N LYS A 10 19.59 17.81 11.38
CA LYS A 10 20.45 18.44 10.35
C LYS A 10 20.08 17.97 8.94
N ALA A 11 19.85 16.67 8.75
CA ALA A 11 19.41 16.12 7.47
C ALA A 11 18.06 16.73 7.05
N LEU A 12 17.08 16.78 7.94
CA LEU A 12 15.77 17.40 7.66
C LEU A 12 15.87 18.89 7.34
N LYS A 13 16.76 19.63 8.03
CA LYS A 13 17.01 21.06 7.76
C LYS A 13 17.69 21.30 6.42
N SER A 14 18.48 20.35 5.93
CA SER A 14 19.15 20.47 4.62
C SER A 14 18.18 20.32 3.43
N ILE A 15 16.98 19.78 3.64
CA ILE A 15 15.99 19.55 2.59
C ILE A 15 15.17 20.82 2.39
N LYS A 16 15.17 21.37 1.16
CA LYS A 16 14.23 22.43 0.76
C LYS A 16 12.82 21.87 0.65
N LYS A 17 12.03 22.04 1.71
CA LYS A 17 10.63 21.58 1.77
C LYS A 17 9.76 22.34 0.78
N LYS A 18 8.95 21.63 0.00
CA LYS A 18 7.87 22.22 -0.81
C LYS A 18 6.70 22.63 0.08
N LYS A 19 5.80 23.48 -0.43
CA LYS A 19 4.60 23.94 0.31
C LYS A 19 3.73 22.77 0.79
N LYS A 20 3.61 21.71 -0.04
CA LYS A 20 2.85 20.51 0.26
C LYS A 20 3.77 19.31 0.47
N SER A 21 4.60 19.38 1.50
CA SER A 21 5.49 18.29 1.92
C SER A 21 4.92 17.51 3.11
N ARG A 22 5.32 16.24 3.26
CA ARG A 22 5.04 15.43 4.46
C ARG A 22 6.31 14.69 4.89
N VAL A 23 6.66 14.75 6.18
CA VAL A 23 7.77 14.00 6.79
C VAL A 23 7.19 12.79 7.51
N ILE A 24 7.67 11.60 7.17
CA ILE A 24 7.13 10.32 7.66
C ILE A 24 8.25 9.52 8.32
N LEU A 25 8.05 9.09 9.55
CA LEU A 25 8.90 8.09 10.22
C LEU A 25 8.33 6.70 10.01
N PHE A 26 9.18 5.72 9.68
CA PHE A 26 8.77 4.32 9.64
C PHE A 26 9.21 3.59 10.90
N SER A 27 8.24 2.96 11.56
CA SER A 27 8.42 2.22 12.81
C SER A 27 7.23 1.30 13.04
N ALA A 28 7.45 0.19 13.75
CA ALA A 28 6.42 -0.82 14.02
C ALA A 28 5.26 -0.27 14.88
N GLY A 29 5.52 0.77 15.69
CA GLY A 29 4.52 1.44 16.53
C GLY A 29 3.66 2.47 15.79
N GLY A 30 3.98 2.78 14.53
CA GLY A 30 3.23 3.72 13.71
C GLY A 30 1.85 3.22 13.28
N LYS A 31 1.06 4.12 12.68
CA LYS A 31 -0.22 3.75 12.06
C LYS A 31 0.03 2.76 10.92
N THR A 32 -0.70 1.65 10.90
CA THR A 32 -0.63 0.69 9.79
C THR A 32 -1.01 1.34 8.47
N LEU A 33 -0.14 1.21 7.47
CA LEU A 33 -0.30 1.70 6.11
C LEU A 33 -1.50 1.01 5.45
N THR A 34 -2.36 1.80 4.81
CA THR A 34 -3.53 1.30 4.07
C THR A 34 -3.59 1.85 2.65
N GLN A 35 -4.40 1.25 1.78
CA GLN A 35 -4.67 1.78 0.44
C GLN A 35 -5.23 3.22 0.48
N LYS A 36 -6.03 3.56 1.50
CA LYS A 36 -6.53 4.92 1.74
C LYS A 36 -5.39 5.90 2.05
N ASP A 37 -4.37 5.45 2.78
CA ASP A 37 -3.18 6.26 3.05
C ASP A 37 -2.37 6.50 1.78
N LEU A 38 -2.19 5.50 0.91
CA LEU A 38 -1.52 5.68 -0.39
C LEU A 38 -2.26 6.72 -1.26
N GLN A 39 -3.59 6.65 -1.32
CA GLN A 39 -4.43 7.63 -2.03
C GLN A 39 -4.36 9.04 -1.42
N ARG A 40 -4.15 9.16 -0.10
CA ARG A 40 -3.92 10.44 0.58
C ARG A 40 -2.53 10.99 0.27
N LEU A 41 -1.50 10.14 0.41
CA LEU A 41 -0.10 10.53 0.32
C LEU A 41 0.33 10.88 -1.10
N LYS A 42 -0.25 10.26 -2.14
CA LYS A 42 0.02 10.64 -3.54
C LYS A 42 -0.34 12.09 -3.88
N LYS A 43 -1.15 12.75 -3.03
CA LYS A 43 -1.58 14.14 -3.23
C LYS A 43 -0.51 15.15 -2.79
N TYR A 44 0.55 14.74 -2.11
CA TYR A 44 1.65 15.60 -1.69
C TYR A 44 2.66 15.78 -2.82
N ASP A 45 3.25 16.97 -2.92
CA ASP A 45 4.25 17.28 -3.95
C ASP A 45 5.65 16.75 -3.58
N GLN A 46 5.81 16.36 -2.32
CA GLN A 46 7.04 15.86 -1.73
C GLN A 46 6.74 15.02 -0.49
N LEU A 47 7.34 13.83 -0.42
CA LEU A 47 7.40 13.02 0.79
C LEU A 47 8.85 12.92 1.23
N ILE A 48 9.10 13.09 2.53
CA ILE A 48 10.41 12.95 3.16
C ILE A 48 10.31 11.76 4.10
N LEU A 49 11.06 10.71 3.80
CA LEU A 49 10.89 9.41 4.43
C LEU A 49 12.10 9.11 5.32
N ILE A 50 11.87 8.84 6.60
CA ILE A 50 12.91 8.54 7.59
C ILE A 50 12.89 7.03 7.88
N CYS A 51 13.99 6.36 7.53
CA CYS A 51 14.20 4.96 7.84
C CYS A 51 14.84 4.81 9.22
N GLY A 52 14.11 4.21 10.18
CA GLY A 52 14.72 3.76 11.43
C GLY A 52 15.73 2.63 11.18
N ARG A 53 16.76 2.56 12.03
CA ARG A 53 17.76 1.47 12.07
C ARG A 53 18.12 1.20 13.53
N TYR A 54 18.78 0.07 13.78
CA TYR A 54 19.13 -0.36 15.13
C TYR A 54 17.87 -0.53 15.98
N GLU A 55 17.85 0.00 17.21
CA GLU A 55 16.64 0.01 18.07
C GLU A 55 15.63 1.10 17.67
N GLY A 56 15.99 1.96 16.71
CA GLY A 56 15.16 3.06 16.24
C GLY A 56 15.84 4.42 16.36
N VAL A 57 15.02 5.46 16.44
CA VAL A 57 15.44 6.86 16.55
C VAL A 57 15.12 7.39 17.94
N ASP A 58 15.81 8.45 18.34
CA ASP A 58 15.42 9.23 19.51
C ASP A 58 13.94 9.66 19.42
N ASN A 59 13.14 9.39 20.45
CA ASN A 59 11.68 9.57 20.40
C ASN A 59 11.24 11.00 20.08
N ARG A 60 12.08 12.00 20.39
CA ARG A 60 11.83 13.40 20.05
C ARG A 60 11.74 13.65 18.55
N VAL A 61 12.26 12.73 17.73
CA VAL A 61 12.07 12.75 16.27
C VAL A 61 10.60 12.53 15.93
N ALA A 62 9.96 11.53 16.55
CA ALA A 62 8.53 11.26 16.38
C ALA A 62 7.66 12.40 16.95
N GLU A 63 8.04 12.94 18.11
CA GLU A 63 7.25 13.99 18.80
C GLU A 63 7.35 15.38 18.13
N HIS A 64 8.47 15.70 17.50
CA HIS A 64 8.76 17.09 17.09
C HIS A 64 9.23 17.28 15.65
N LEU A 65 9.74 16.24 14.97
CA LEU A 65 10.41 16.40 13.68
C LEU A 65 9.61 15.81 12.50
N VAL A 66 8.61 14.97 12.76
CA VAL A 66 7.81 14.30 11.73
C VAL A 66 6.34 14.67 11.82
N ASP A 67 5.62 14.48 10.71
CA ASP A 67 4.20 14.76 10.63
C ASP A 67 3.33 13.52 10.92
N GLU A 68 3.88 12.32 10.73
CA GLU A 68 3.24 11.05 11.07
C GLU A 68 4.26 9.90 11.14
N GLU A 69 3.87 8.85 11.85
CA GLU A 69 4.60 7.58 11.96
C GLU A 69 3.78 6.46 11.31
N ILE A 70 4.43 5.68 10.44
CA ILE A 70 3.79 4.63 9.65
C ILE A 70 4.44 3.27 9.93
N SER A 71 3.59 2.27 10.12
CA SER A 71 3.95 0.84 10.15
C SER A 71 3.43 0.16 8.88
N ILE A 72 4.10 -0.90 8.41
CA ILE A 72 3.59 -1.75 7.32
C ILE A 72 2.99 -3.07 7.82
N GLY A 73 2.91 -3.25 9.15
CA GLY A 73 2.25 -4.40 9.76
C GLY A 73 2.75 -4.72 11.16
N SER A 74 2.12 -5.70 11.80
CA SER A 74 2.41 -6.13 13.17
C SER A 74 3.57 -7.13 13.21
N TYR A 75 4.74 -6.68 12.75
CA TYR A 75 6.00 -7.44 12.75
C TYR A 75 7.19 -6.48 12.75
N VAL A 76 8.39 -7.00 13.03
CA VAL A 76 9.62 -6.22 13.15
C VAL A 76 10.56 -6.51 11.98
N LEU A 77 11.19 -5.46 11.44
CA LEU A 77 12.22 -5.55 10.40
C LEU A 77 13.53 -4.94 10.89
N THR A 78 14.62 -5.20 10.17
CA THR A 78 15.96 -4.69 10.51
C THR A 78 16.14 -3.18 10.25
N GLY A 79 15.22 -2.56 9.52
CA GLY A 79 15.25 -1.15 9.19
C GLY A 79 14.02 -0.69 8.40
N GLY A 80 13.89 0.64 8.27
CA GLY A 80 12.78 1.29 7.59
C GLY A 80 12.85 1.29 6.06
N GLU A 81 13.91 0.77 5.46
CA GLU A 81 14.11 0.80 4.00
C GLU A 81 13.06 -0.01 3.23
N ILE A 82 12.75 -1.23 3.67
CA ILE A 82 11.70 -2.05 3.05
C ILE A 82 10.32 -1.38 3.21
N PRO A 83 9.91 -0.91 4.42
CA PRO A 83 8.69 -0.11 4.58
C PRO A 83 8.60 1.09 3.65
N VAL A 84 9.70 1.81 3.45
CA VAL A 84 9.79 2.91 2.48
C VAL A 84 9.56 2.42 1.06
N MET A 85 10.20 1.33 0.64
CA MET A 85 10.00 0.76 -0.69
C MET A 85 8.53 0.35 -0.92
N VAL A 86 7.88 -0.25 0.08
CA VAL A 86 6.44 -0.60 0.02
C VAL A 86 5.58 0.65 -0.21
N LEU A 87 5.85 1.73 0.53
CA LEU A 87 5.11 2.98 0.37
C LEU A 87 5.36 3.63 -1.00
N VAL A 88 6.61 3.66 -1.45
CA VAL A 88 7.01 4.25 -2.74
C VAL A 88 6.38 3.47 -3.90
N ASP A 89 6.43 2.13 -3.88
CA ASP A 89 5.78 1.29 -4.89
C ASP A 89 4.26 1.55 -4.94
N GLY A 90 3.62 1.48 -3.76
CA GLY A 90 2.17 1.69 -3.63
C GLY A 90 1.71 3.06 -4.14
N ILE A 91 2.45 4.13 -3.84
CA ILE A 91 2.13 5.48 -4.35
C ILE A 91 2.40 5.60 -5.84
N THR A 92 3.55 5.10 -6.31
CA THR A 92 3.98 5.25 -7.71
C THR A 92 2.98 4.61 -8.66
N ARG A 93 2.46 3.42 -8.31
CA ARG A 93 1.38 2.75 -9.08
C ARG A 93 0.12 3.60 -9.24
N LEU A 94 -0.17 4.51 -8.30
CA LEU A 94 -1.36 5.37 -8.34
C LEU A 94 -1.17 6.68 -9.13
N LEU A 95 0.05 6.94 -9.63
CA LEU A 95 0.36 8.14 -10.40
C LEU A 95 -0.08 7.98 -11.87
N PRO A 96 -0.60 9.04 -12.50
CA PRO A 96 -0.99 9.00 -13.91
C PRO A 96 0.18 8.55 -14.81
N GLY A 97 -0.10 7.64 -15.75
CA GLY A 97 0.86 7.17 -16.74
C GLY A 97 1.80 6.05 -16.26
N VAL A 98 1.75 5.64 -14.99
CA VAL A 98 2.56 4.50 -14.50
C VAL A 98 1.92 3.16 -14.87
N LEU A 99 0.61 3.03 -14.63
CA LEU A 99 -0.13 1.83 -15.03
C LEU A 99 -0.73 2.02 -16.43
N GLY A 100 -0.49 1.05 -17.32
CA GLY A 100 -0.99 1.10 -18.70
C GLY A 100 -2.50 0.94 -18.84
N ASN A 101 -3.19 0.39 -17.83
CA ASN A 101 -4.64 0.23 -17.81
C ASN A 101 -5.26 1.10 -16.69
N LEU A 102 -6.00 2.13 -17.08
CA LEU A 102 -6.66 3.08 -16.18
C LEU A 102 -7.81 2.47 -15.37
N GLU A 103 -8.37 1.34 -15.81
CA GLU A 103 -9.45 0.66 -15.09
C GLU A 103 -8.93 -0.32 -14.02
N SER A 104 -7.68 -0.79 -14.13
CA SER A 104 -7.10 -1.78 -13.20
C SER A 104 -7.20 -1.32 -11.74
N PRO A 105 -6.80 -0.08 -11.38
CA PRO A 105 -6.82 0.35 -9.98
C PRO A 105 -8.22 0.51 -9.38
N LYS A 106 -9.29 0.46 -10.19
CA LYS A 106 -10.67 0.66 -9.70
C LYS A 106 -11.31 -0.62 -9.20
N ASP A 107 -10.86 -1.76 -9.71
CA ASP A 107 -11.38 -3.09 -9.35
C ASP A 107 -10.38 -3.92 -8.53
N GLU A 108 -9.21 -3.35 -8.23
CA GLU A 108 -8.19 -3.94 -7.37
C GLU A 108 -8.63 -4.09 -5.91
N SER A 109 -8.05 -5.08 -5.23
CA SER A 109 -8.28 -5.31 -3.80
C SER A 109 -8.05 -4.03 -2.99
N PHE A 110 -8.86 -3.83 -1.95
CA PHE A 110 -8.82 -2.65 -1.06
C PHE A 110 -9.23 -1.31 -1.69
N SER A 111 -9.70 -1.30 -2.94
CA SER A 111 -10.18 -0.08 -3.62
C SER A 111 -11.62 0.30 -3.26
N LYS A 112 -12.42 -0.68 -2.82
CA LYS A 112 -13.81 -0.51 -2.40
C LYS A 112 -14.02 -1.10 -1.01
N GLU A 113 -15.02 -0.58 -0.31
CA GLU A 113 -15.46 -1.12 0.97
C GLU A 113 -16.84 -1.77 0.79
N THR A 114 -17.03 -2.89 1.46
CA THR A 114 -18.33 -3.53 1.59
C THR A 114 -19.25 -2.67 2.47
N PRO A 115 -20.58 -2.87 2.43
CA PRO A 115 -21.52 -2.18 3.33
C PRO A 115 -21.22 -2.37 4.82
N MET A 116 -20.43 -3.38 5.19
CA MET A 116 -20.00 -3.67 6.56
C MET A 116 -18.66 -3.00 6.92
N GLY A 117 -18.13 -2.11 6.06
CA GLY A 117 -16.88 -1.38 6.29
C GLY A 117 -15.60 -2.20 6.08
N GLN A 118 -15.71 -3.43 5.56
CA GLN A 118 -14.55 -4.27 5.24
C GLN A 118 -14.06 -3.98 3.83
N ALA A 119 -12.74 -3.97 3.62
CA ALA A 119 -12.17 -3.85 2.29
C ALA A 119 -12.56 -5.04 1.39
N GLU A 120 -13.01 -4.75 0.18
CA GLU A 120 -13.33 -5.75 -0.83
C GLU A 120 -12.03 -6.31 -1.44
N LEU A 121 -11.98 -7.63 -1.62
CA LEU A 121 -10.88 -8.32 -2.28
C LEU A 121 -11.25 -8.67 -3.72
N GLU A 122 -10.25 -8.78 -4.58
CA GLU A 122 -10.45 -9.23 -5.96
C GLU A 122 -10.89 -10.68 -6.04
N TYR A 123 -11.63 -10.99 -7.11
CA TYR A 123 -11.98 -12.36 -7.46
C TYR A 123 -10.75 -13.11 -8.02
N PRO A 124 -10.72 -14.44 -7.93
CA PRO A 124 -9.64 -15.24 -8.50
C PRO A 124 -9.58 -15.08 -10.02
N GLN A 125 -8.37 -14.88 -10.53
CA GLN A 125 -8.07 -14.73 -11.95
C GLN A 125 -7.57 -16.06 -12.53
N TYR A 126 -7.95 -16.34 -13.77
CA TYR A 126 -7.54 -17.54 -14.50
C TYR A 126 -7.02 -17.15 -15.87
N THR A 127 -6.03 -17.88 -16.38
CA THR A 127 -5.47 -17.68 -17.72
C THR A 127 -5.21 -19.03 -18.39
N LYS A 128 -4.73 -19.02 -19.62
CA LYS A 128 -4.38 -20.22 -20.38
C LYS A 128 -3.24 -21.00 -19.68
N PRO A 129 -3.22 -22.34 -19.78
CA PRO A 129 -4.18 -23.19 -20.49
C PRO A 129 -5.48 -23.44 -19.69
N GLU A 130 -6.56 -23.80 -20.38
CA GLU A 130 -7.87 -24.11 -19.76
C GLU A 130 -7.79 -25.25 -18.72
N LYS A 131 -6.98 -26.26 -18.99
CA LYS A 131 -6.75 -27.40 -18.10
C LYS A 131 -5.27 -27.54 -17.83
N PHE A 132 -4.90 -27.50 -16.55
CA PHE A 132 -3.57 -27.81 -16.08
C PHE A 132 -3.67 -28.99 -15.11
N LYS A 133 -3.18 -30.17 -15.51
CA LYS A 133 -3.38 -31.44 -14.80
C LYS A 133 -4.88 -31.77 -14.62
N SER A 134 -5.34 -31.99 -13.40
CA SER A 134 -6.76 -32.20 -13.07
C SER A 134 -7.53 -30.91 -12.78
N TRP A 135 -6.86 -29.75 -12.78
CA TRP A 135 -7.48 -28.46 -12.47
C TRP A 135 -7.98 -27.79 -13.76
N LYS A 136 -9.22 -27.34 -13.73
CA LYS A 136 -9.88 -26.67 -14.86
C LYS A 136 -10.24 -25.24 -14.48
N VAL A 137 -10.15 -24.34 -15.45
CA VAL A 137 -10.79 -23.03 -15.38
C VAL A 137 -12.31 -23.22 -15.20
N PRO A 138 -12.98 -22.47 -14.32
CA PRO A 138 -14.43 -22.52 -14.17
C PRO A 138 -15.14 -22.34 -15.52
N GLU A 139 -16.06 -23.24 -15.87
CA GLU A 139 -16.74 -23.26 -17.18
C GLU A 139 -17.42 -21.93 -17.52
N VAL A 140 -17.94 -21.22 -16.51
CA VAL A 140 -18.53 -19.88 -16.68
C VAL A 140 -17.56 -18.87 -17.27
N LEU A 141 -16.26 -18.95 -16.94
CA LEU A 141 -15.22 -18.07 -17.48
C LEU A 141 -14.85 -18.39 -18.93
N LEU A 142 -15.17 -19.61 -19.40
CA LEU A 142 -14.94 -20.06 -20.77
C LEU A 142 -16.13 -19.75 -21.69
N SER A 143 -17.30 -19.45 -21.11
CA SER A 143 -18.56 -19.30 -21.85
C SER A 143 -18.66 -18.05 -22.74
N GLY A 144 -17.76 -17.06 -22.58
CA GLY A 144 -17.85 -15.75 -23.24
C GLY A 144 -19.06 -14.89 -22.81
N ASN A 145 -19.91 -15.40 -21.90
CA ASN A 145 -21.09 -14.68 -21.43
C ASN A 145 -20.70 -13.65 -20.37
N HIS A 146 -20.59 -12.39 -20.81
CA HIS A 146 -20.14 -11.27 -19.97
C HIS A 146 -21.01 -11.07 -18.73
N GLY A 147 -22.33 -11.30 -18.82
CA GLY A 147 -23.26 -11.21 -17.69
C GLY A 147 -22.98 -12.27 -16.63
N LYS A 148 -22.93 -13.55 -17.04
CA LYS A 148 -22.63 -14.66 -16.13
C LYS A 148 -21.23 -14.57 -15.51
N ILE A 149 -20.25 -14.10 -16.29
CA ILE A 149 -18.89 -13.87 -15.79
C ILE A 149 -18.88 -12.77 -14.72
N LYS A 150 -19.58 -11.66 -14.95
CA LYS A 150 -19.69 -10.57 -13.97
C LYS A 150 -20.35 -11.05 -12.67
N GLU A 151 -21.48 -11.77 -12.77
CA GLU A 151 -22.17 -12.34 -11.60
C GLU A 151 -21.27 -13.31 -10.83
N TRP A 152 -20.54 -14.18 -11.53
CA TRP A 152 -19.59 -15.09 -10.90
C TRP A 152 -18.48 -14.32 -10.17
N ARG A 153 -17.91 -13.29 -10.79
CA ARG A 153 -16.86 -12.45 -10.17
C ARG A 153 -17.34 -11.82 -8.87
N GLU A 154 -18.51 -11.18 -8.89
CA GLU A 154 -19.12 -10.57 -7.72
C GLU A 154 -19.44 -11.59 -6.61
N LYS A 155 -19.87 -12.80 -6.99
CA LYS A 155 -20.06 -13.90 -6.03
C LYS A 155 -18.74 -14.33 -5.40
N GLN A 156 -17.66 -14.43 -6.17
CA GLN A 156 -16.34 -14.82 -5.65
C GLN A 156 -15.78 -13.78 -4.69
N LYS A 157 -15.87 -12.48 -5.01
CA LYS A 157 -15.41 -11.40 -4.10
C LYS A 157 -16.06 -11.50 -2.71
N LYS A 158 -17.35 -11.83 -2.66
CA LYS A 158 -18.09 -12.02 -1.38
C LYS A 158 -17.73 -13.30 -0.63
N ALA A 159 -17.32 -14.34 -1.37
CA ALA A 159 -16.94 -15.63 -0.79
C ALA A 159 -15.55 -15.60 -0.18
N ILE A 160 -14.70 -14.66 -0.59
CA ILE A 160 -13.41 -14.40 0.04
C ILE A 160 -13.66 -13.63 1.34
N ARG A 161 -13.85 -14.38 2.43
CA ARG A 161 -13.87 -13.84 3.79
C ARG A 161 -12.80 -14.56 4.59
N ASN A 162 -11.91 -13.78 5.20
CA ASN A 162 -11.00 -14.23 6.26
C ASN A 162 -11.78 -14.55 7.53
#